data_AF-K3UU45-F1
#
_entry.id   AF-K3UU45-F1
#
_cell.length_a   1.000
_cell.length_b   1.000
_cell.length_c   1.000
_cell.angle_alpha   90.00
_cell.angle_beta   90.00
_cell.angle_gamma   90.00
#
_symmetry.space_group_name_H-M   'P 1'
#
loop_
_entity.id
_entity.type
_entity.pdbx_description
1 polymer ?
#
loop_
_entity_poly.entity_id
_entity_poly.type
_entity_poly.pdbx_seq_one_letter_code
_entity_poly.pdbx_strand_id
1 'polypeptide(L)'
;MATTASGFPGLAQNIASTPDYETFIFRKFDRLSARNLLHLESRLAYLEWKLDRADEQAMQSQDNETLRSMRAWEAFEENAKDQSRAENARMAIAEEIKKTLGEYREDTLFSFFFASEF
;
A
#
# COMPACT_ATOMS: atom_id res chain seq x y z
N MET A 1 9.08 9.94 -33.06
CA MET A 1 9.35 8.65 -32.39
C MET A 1 8.78 8.75 -30.98
N ALA A 2 7.68 8.07 -30.69
CA ALA A 2 7.11 8.06 -29.35
C ALA A 2 8.00 7.18 -28.47
N THR A 3 8.66 7.78 -27.48
CA THR A 3 9.41 7.04 -26.46
C THR A 3 8.39 6.22 -25.67
N THR A 4 8.30 4.92 -25.94
CA THR A 4 7.54 3.99 -25.08
C THR A 4 8.20 4.00 -23.72
N ALA A 5 7.67 4.79 -22.80
CA ALA A 5 8.10 4.76 -21.41
C ALA A 5 7.88 3.34 -20.88
N SER A 6 8.87 2.75 -20.23
CA SER A 6 8.77 1.43 -19.59
C SER A 6 8.44 1.57 -18.10
N GLY A 7 7.80 0.56 -17.50
CA GLY A 7 7.41 0.58 -16.09
C GLY A 7 6.25 1.53 -15.79
N PHE A 8 6.15 2.01 -14.54
CA PHE A 8 5.03 2.85 -14.09
C PHE A 8 4.71 4.05 -14.98
N PRO A 9 5.67 4.83 -15.50
CA PRO A 9 5.36 5.97 -16.36
C PRO A 9 4.74 5.58 -17.72
N GLY A 10 5.03 4.39 -18.23
CA GLY A 10 4.43 3.84 -19.45
C GLY A 10 3.03 3.29 -19.20
N LEU A 11 2.89 2.52 -18.12
CA LEU A 11 1.60 1.98 -17.70
C LEU A 11 0.60 3.11 -17.42
N ALA A 12 1.02 4.16 -16.70
CA ALA A 12 0.22 5.36 -16.46
C ALA A 12 -0.24 6.03 -17.77
N GLN A 13 0.63 6.09 -18.78
CA GLN A 13 0.30 6.69 -20.08
C GLN A 13 -0.67 5.84 -20.89
N ASN A 14 -0.54 4.52 -20.83
CA ASN A 14 -1.47 3.58 -21.46
C ASN A 14 -2.84 3.62 -20.79
N ILE A 15 -2.86 3.67 -19.46
CA ILE A 15 -4.09 3.87 -18.68
C ILE A 15 -4.73 5.21 -19.07
N ALA A 16 -4.01 6.32 -19.12
CA ALA A 16 -4.59 7.63 -19.49
C ALA A 16 -5.14 7.72 -20.94
N SER A 17 -4.75 6.81 -21.83
CA SER A 17 -5.08 6.88 -23.26
C SER A 17 -6.10 5.84 -23.74
N THR A 18 -6.47 4.86 -22.91
CA THR A 18 -7.43 3.81 -23.28
C THR A 18 -8.89 4.30 -23.03
N PRO A 19 -9.88 3.97 -23.86
CA PRO A 19 -11.27 4.38 -23.64
C PRO A 19 -12.13 3.18 -23.21
N ASP A 20 -12.09 2.83 -21.94
CA ASP A 20 -13.06 1.94 -21.27
C ASP A 20 -13.65 2.65 -20.02
N TYR A 21 -14.72 2.10 -19.43
CA TYR A 21 -15.44 2.74 -18.30
C TYR A 21 -14.55 2.94 -17.06
N GLU A 22 -13.69 1.96 -16.74
CA GLU A 22 -12.63 2.12 -15.72
C GLU A 22 -11.61 3.17 -16.15
N THR A 23 -11.33 3.25 -17.44
CA THR A 23 -10.45 4.26 -17.99
C THR A 23 -11.06 5.65 -18.03
N PHE A 24 -12.39 5.80 -17.95
CA PHE A 24 -13.07 7.10 -17.81
C PHE A 24 -12.79 7.72 -16.44
N ILE A 25 -12.70 6.89 -15.40
CA ILE A 25 -12.21 7.25 -14.06
C ILE A 25 -10.77 7.77 -14.21
N PHE A 26 -9.91 7.01 -14.88
CA PHE A 26 -8.52 7.42 -15.13
C PHE A 26 -8.30 8.55 -16.15
N ARG A 27 -9.27 8.87 -17.01
CA ARG A 27 -9.18 9.96 -18.00
C ARG A 27 -9.44 11.31 -17.35
N LYS A 28 -10.18 11.34 -16.24
CA LYS A 28 -10.32 12.52 -15.38
C LYS A 28 -9.13 12.71 -14.45
N PHE A 29 -8.42 11.63 -14.13
CA PHE A 29 -7.07 11.71 -13.57
C PHE A 29 -6.10 12.14 -14.65
N ASP A 30 -5.48 13.30 -14.46
CA ASP A 30 -4.33 13.61 -15.29
C ASP A 30 -3.25 12.51 -15.10
N ARG A 31 -2.26 12.52 -15.98
CA ARG A 31 -1.12 11.59 -15.91
C ARG A 31 -0.44 11.57 -14.53
N LEU A 32 -0.49 12.66 -13.77
CA LEU A 32 0.13 12.77 -12.44
C LEU A 32 -0.71 12.04 -11.39
N SER A 33 -2.03 12.19 -11.40
CA SER A 33 -2.95 11.45 -10.52
C SER A 33 -2.84 9.94 -10.75
N ALA A 34 -2.83 9.48 -12.00
CA ALA A 34 -2.62 8.06 -12.31
C ALA A 34 -1.25 7.54 -11.82
N ARG A 35 -0.21 8.38 -11.91
CA ARG A 35 1.12 8.05 -11.40
C ARG A 35 1.15 7.99 -9.87
N ASN A 36 0.43 8.88 -9.18
CA ASN A 36 0.36 8.86 -7.73
C ASN A 36 -0.32 7.58 -7.23
N LEU A 37 -1.42 7.19 -7.86
CA LEU A 37 -2.13 5.96 -7.52
C LEU A 37 -1.22 4.73 -7.68
N LEU A 38 -0.54 4.61 -8.82
CA LEU A 38 0.40 3.51 -9.06
C LEU A 38 1.54 3.47 -8.04
N HIS A 39 2.02 4.63 -7.58
CA HIS A 39 3.04 4.70 -6.53
C HIS A 39 2.50 4.21 -5.18
N LEU A 40 1.28 4.61 -4.81
CA LEU A 40 0.63 4.15 -3.59
C LEU A 40 0.39 2.63 -3.62
N GLU A 41 -0.11 2.10 -4.73
CA GLU A 41 -0.29 0.65 -4.93
C GLU A 41 1.03 -0.10 -4.83
N SER A 42 2.09 0.40 -5.47
CA SER A 42 3.42 -0.20 -5.42
C SER A 42 4.00 -0.20 -4.01
N ARG A 43 3.78 0.89 -3.27
CA ARG A 43 4.19 1.00 -1.87
C ARG A 43 3.42 0.00 -1.00
N LEU A 44 2.11 -0.14 -1.19
CA LEU A 44 1.30 -1.12 -0.49
C LEU A 44 1.80 -2.55 -0.73
N ALA A 45 2.02 -2.92 -1.99
CA ALA A 45 2.55 -4.25 -2.35
C ALA A 45 3.92 -4.53 -1.70
N TYR A 46 4.78 -3.51 -1.62
CA TYR A 46 6.07 -3.64 -0.95
C TYR A 46 5.95 -3.80 0.58
N LEU A 47 5.04 -3.05 1.21
CA LEU A 47 4.80 -3.13 2.65
C LEU A 47 4.14 -4.46 3.04
N GLU A 48 3.20 -4.94 2.23
CA GLU A 48 2.57 -6.25 2.37
C GLU A 48 3.63 -7.35 2.33
N TRP A 49 4.47 -7.37 1.30
CA TRP A 49 5.59 -8.33 1.21
C TRP A 49 6.51 -8.28 2.44
N LYS A 50 6.79 -7.08 2.97
CA LYS A 50 7.60 -6.93 4.19
C LYS A 50 6.92 -7.53 5.42
N LEU A 51 5.63 -7.27 5.59
CA LEU A 51 4.86 -7.76 6.73
C LEU A 51 4.77 -9.29 6.68
N ASP A 52 4.45 -9.85 5.52
CA ASP A 52 4.40 -11.30 5.29
C ASP A 52 5.72 -11.98 5.68
N ARG A 53 6.86 -11.40 5.27
CA ARG A 53 8.17 -11.93 5.62
C ARG A 53 8.45 -11.86 7.12
N ALA A 54 8.05 -10.78 7.77
CA ALA A 54 8.23 -10.63 9.21
C ALA A 54 7.33 -11.62 10.00
N ASP A 55 6.12 -11.88 9.51
CA ASP A 55 5.20 -12.84 10.11
C ASP A 55 5.66 -14.29 9.89
N GLU A 56 6.16 -14.63 8.70
CA GLU A 56 6.82 -15.92 8.45
C GLU A 56 7.97 -16.18 9.42
N GLN A 57 8.81 -15.17 9.68
CA GLN A 57 9.91 -15.27 10.64
C GLN A 57 9.40 -15.44 12.08
N ALA A 58 8.38 -14.68 12.47
CA ALA A 58 7.78 -14.78 13.81
C ALA A 58 7.13 -16.14 14.06
N MET A 59 6.50 -16.74 13.04
CA MET A 59 5.94 -18.10 13.12
C MET A 59 7.00 -19.19 13.35
N GLN A 60 8.25 -18.94 12.94
CA GLN A 60 9.37 -19.85 13.13
C GLN A 60 10.14 -19.61 14.45
N SER A 61 9.74 -18.59 15.21
CA SER A 61 10.40 -18.24 16.47
C SER A 61 10.24 -19.33 17.53
N GLN A 62 11.29 -19.55 18.32
CA GLN A 62 11.25 -20.37 19.53
C GLN A 62 10.82 -19.59 20.77
N ASP A 63 10.69 -18.26 20.66
CA ASP A 63 10.21 -17.40 21.75
C ASP A 63 8.68 -17.49 21.88
N ASN A 64 8.22 -17.96 23.03
CA ASN A 64 6.79 -18.08 23.34
C ASN A 64 6.08 -16.73 23.30
N GLU A 65 6.73 -15.62 23.68
CA GLU A 65 6.11 -14.31 23.62
C GLU A 65 5.92 -13.83 22.18
N THR A 66 6.90 -14.07 21.31
CA THR A 66 6.75 -13.83 19.86
C THR A 66 5.58 -14.65 19.27
N LEU A 67 5.48 -15.94 19.61
CA LEU A 67 4.38 -16.79 19.15
C LEU A 67 3.02 -16.40 19.74
N ARG A 68 3.00 -15.83 20.95
CA ARG A 68 1.80 -15.27 21.56
C ARG A 68 1.35 -14.00 20.84
N SER A 69 2.29 -13.11 20.51
CA SER A 69 2.03 -11.91 19.70
C SER A 69 1.49 -12.24 18.30
N MET A 70 1.79 -13.41 17.73
CA MET A 70 1.14 -13.86 16.48
C MET A 70 -0.35 -14.17 16.60
N ARG A 71 -0.88 -14.40 17.81
CA ARG A 71 -2.22 -14.93 18.05
C ARG A 71 -3.11 -14.01 18.88
N ALA A 72 -2.52 -13.09 19.63
CA ALA A 72 -3.22 -12.19 20.54
C ALA A 72 -2.79 -10.75 20.30
N TRP A 73 -3.76 -9.90 19.96
CA TRP A 73 -3.53 -8.49 19.66
C TRP A 73 -2.93 -7.74 20.85
N GLU A 74 -3.43 -7.98 22.06
CA GLU A 74 -2.97 -7.29 23.28
C GLU A 74 -1.51 -7.61 23.57
N ALA A 75 -1.07 -8.85 23.31
CA ALA A 75 0.33 -9.25 23.45
C ALA A 75 1.21 -8.66 22.35
N PHE A 76 0.70 -8.56 21.13
CA PHE A 76 1.39 -7.89 20.03
C PHE A 76 1.58 -6.40 20.33
N GLU A 77 0.52 -5.71 20.74
CA GLU A 77 0.53 -4.28 21.06
C GLU A 77 1.47 -3.97 22.23
N GLU A 78 1.46 -4.79 23.30
CA GLU A 78 2.37 -4.60 24.43
C GLU A 78 3.84 -4.82 24.04
N ASN A 79 4.14 -5.95 23.37
CA ASN A 79 5.50 -6.27 22.94
C ASN A 79 6.03 -5.31 21.88
N ALA A 80 5.16 -4.71 21.06
CA ALA A 80 5.52 -3.70 20.08
C ALA A 80 6.01 -2.39 20.71
N LYS A 81 5.78 -2.14 22.00
CA LYS A 81 6.31 -0.95 22.69
C LYS A 81 7.83 -1.03 22.90
N ASP A 82 8.39 -2.24 22.91
CA ASP A 82 9.84 -2.46 23.05
C ASP A 82 10.52 -2.39 21.68
N GLN A 83 11.36 -1.35 21.48
CA GLN A 83 12.08 -1.12 20.22
C GLN A 83 13.10 -2.22 19.88
N SER A 84 13.51 -3.04 20.84
CA SER A 84 14.41 -4.17 20.60
C SER A 84 13.70 -5.39 20.04
N ARG A 85 12.37 -5.42 20.10
CA ARG A 85 11.56 -6.57 19.67
C ARG A 85 11.13 -6.46 18.21
N ALA A 86 11.03 -7.61 17.55
CA ALA A 86 10.55 -7.69 16.17
C ALA A 86 9.08 -7.23 16.04
N GLU A 87 8.28 -7.35 17.10
CA GLU A 87 6.91 -6.82 17.16
C GLU A 87 6.85 -5.31 16.90
N ASN A 88 7.84 -4.54 17.35
CA ASN A 88 7.88 -3.10 17.12
C ASN A 88 7.99 -2.76 15.62
N ALA A 89 8.89 -3.44 14.91
CA ALA A 89 9.05 -3.27 13.48
C ALA A 89 7.79 -3.70 12.71
N ARG A 90 7.15 -4.80 13.11
CA ARG A 90 5.89 -5.27 12.50
C ARG A 90 4.75 -4.28 12.71
N MET A 91 4.62 -3.72 13.91
CA MET A 91 3.62 -2.69 14.19
C MET A 91 3.87 -1.43 13.34
N ALA A 92 5.12 -1.02 13.17
CA ALA A 92 5.47 0.12 12.33
C ALA A 92 5.07 -0.11 10.86
N ILE A 93 5.28 -1.31 10.31
CA ILE A 93 4.85 -1.68 8.96
C ILE A 93 3.31 -1.65 8.87
N ALA A 94 2.60 -2.21 9.84
CA ALA A 94 1.14 -2.23 9.86
C ALA A 94 0.53 -0.81 9.91
N GLU A 95 1.09 0.09 10.71
CA GLU A 95 0.67 1.49 10.74
C GLU A 95 1.02 2.23 9.45
N GLU A 96 2.16 1.92 8.80
CA GLU A 96 2.50 2.47 7.49
C GLU A 96 1.50 2.02 6.41
N ILE A 97 1.12 0.73 6.39
CA ILE A 97 0.08 0.20 5.50
C ILE A 97 -1.24 0.93 5.73
N LYS A 98 -1.67 1.07 7.00
CA LYS A 98 -2.90 1.78 7.35
C LYS A 98 -2.89 3.22 6.85
N LYS A 99 -1.77 3.92 7.00
CA LYS A 99 -1.57 5.28 6.50
C LYS A 99 -1.65 5.32 4.97
N THR A 100 -0.91 4.47 4.28
CA THR A 100 -0.89 4.44 2.80
C THR A 100 -2.26 4.03 2.22
N LEU A 101 -3.00 3.14 2.89
CA LEU A 101 -4.40 2.84 2.53
C LEU A 101 -5.33 4.04 2.76
N GLY A 102 -5.06 4.87 3.77
CA GLY A 102 -5.72 6.15 3.98
C GLY A 102 -5.49 7.09 2.81
N GLU A 103 -4.22 7.33 2.46
CA GLU A 103 -3.81 8.16 1.32
C GLU A 103 -4.42 7.64 0.00
N TYR A 104 -4.38 6.32 -0.24
CA TYR A 104 -4.98 5.70 -1.42
C TYR A 104 -6.49 5.93 -1.50
N ARG A 105 -7.22 5.77 -0.37
CA ARG A 105 -8.66 6.02 -0.34
C ARG A 105 -9.00 7.49 -0.53
N GLU A 106 -8.27 8.40 0.11
CA GLU A 106 -8.46 9.84 -0.06
C GLU A 106 -8.21 10.25 -1.51
N ASP A 107 -7.11 9.81 -2.10
CA ASP A 107 -6.79 10.06 -3.49
C ASP A 107 -7.87 9.51 -4.41
N THR A 108 -8.34 8.29 -4.17
CA THR A 108 -9.41 7.66 -4.97
C THR A 108 -10.76 8.36 -4.79
N LEU A 109 -11.11 8.82 -3.58
CA LEU A 109 -12.36 9.53 -3.32
C LEU A 109 -12.35 10.95 -3.88
N PHE A 110 -11.28 11.71 -3.65
CA PHE A 110 -11.06 13.02 -4.25
C PHE A 110 -11.20 12.89 -5.77
N SER A 111 -10.52 11.88 -6.31
CA SER A 111 -10.59 11.48 -7.69
C SER A 111 -12.04 11.28 -8.19
N PHE A 112 -12.83 10.44 -7.52
CA PHE A 112 -14.24 10.22 -7.86
C PHE A 112 -15.12 11.47 -7.72
N PHE A 113 -14.85 12.34 -6.75
CA PHE A 113 -15.61 13.57 -6.53
C PHE A 113 -15.46 14.54 -7.71
N PHE A 114 -14.22 14.84 -8.13
CA PHE A 114 -13.98 15.59 -9.35
C PHE A 114 -14.53 14.86 -10.59
N ALA A 115 -14.63 13.52 -10.52
CA ALA A 115 -15.30 12.70 -11.52
C ALA A 115 -16.81 12.86 -11.66
N SER A 116 -17.50 13.36 -10.64
CA SER A 116 -18.95 13.60 -10.68
C SER A 116 -19.37 15.02 -11.05
N GLU A 117 -18.47 16.02 -11.03
CA GLU A 117 -18.82 17.44 -11.28
C GLU A 117 -18.77 17.88 -12.75
N PHE A 118 -18.52 16.96 -13.68
CA PHE A 118 -18.58 17.17 -15.14
C PHE A 118 -19.07 15.91 -15.81
#